data_AF-A0A821MZG4-F1
#
_entry.id   AF-A0A821MZG4-F1
#
_cell.length_a   1.000
_cell.length_b   1.000
_cell.length_c   1.000
_cell.angle_alpha   90.00
_cell.angle_beta   90.00
_cell.angle_gamma   90.00
#
_symmetry.space_group_name_H-M   'P 1'
#
loop_
_entity.id
_entity.type
_entity.pdbx_description
1 polymer ?
#
loop_
_entity_poly.entity_id
_entity_poly.type
_entity_poly.pdbx_seq_one_letter_code
_entity_poly.pdbx_strand_id
1 'polypeptide(L)'
;MTDITKNEYSFLKLSKKYFSYTSAKEIKLENSDQSAYYIPIQSSIQQMLNKPDVLTMLIKNVNENVNRNTIDTDLMFNYRHALDAKQHEVLKNKPDALLVQLYIDDIGLTNPIGAKRDTQKITMVYFQLEDLPDT
;
A
#
# COMPACT_ATOMS: atom_id res chain seq x y z
N MET A 1 4.36 8.23 26.29
CA MET A 1 4.28 9.63 25.82
C MET A 1 4.75 9.65 24.38
N THR A 2 3.83 9.87 23.45
CA THR A 2 4.13 10.02 22.03
C THR A 2 4.59 11.45 21.78
N ASP A 3 5.89 11.63 21.52
CA ASP A 3 6.41 12.90 21.02
C ASP A 3 5.77 13.19 19.65
N ILE A 4 4.73 14.01 19.64
CA ILE A 4 4.15 14.54 18.40
C ILE A 4 5.17 15.53 17.84
N THR A 5 5.87 15.11 16.79
CA THR A 5 6.95 15.89 16.19
C THR A 5 6.38 16.93 15.23
N LYS A 6 6.74 18.20 15.44
CA LYS A 6 6.26 19.34 14.63
C LYS A 6 7.09 19.62 13.37
N ASN A 7 8.17 18.86 13.15
CA ASN A 7 9.03 19.05 11.97
C ASN A 7 9.35 17.72 11.29
N GLU A 8 9.53 17.80 9.97
CA GLU A 8 9.75 16.66 9.09
C GLU A 8 10.96 15.83 9.50
N TYR A 9 12.07 16.48 9.88
CA TYR A 9 13.29 15.78 10.29
C TYR A 9 13.05 14.85 11.48
N SER A 10 12.42 15.35 12.54
CA SER A 10 12.10 14.56 13.73
C SER A 10 11.08 13.46 13.40
N PHE A 11 10.08 13.76 12.56
CA PHE A 11 9.13 12.75 12.08
C PHE A 11 9.84 11.61 11.35
N LEU A 12 10.65 11.91 10.34
CA LEU A 12 11.40 10.91 9.56
C LEU A 12 12.37 10.11 10.45
N LYS A 13 12.99 10.75 11.45
CA LYS A 13 13.86 10.07 12.41
C LYS A 13 13.10 9.06 13.25
N LEU A 14 11.91 9.41 13.75
CA LEU A 14 11.04 8.50 14.48
C LEU A 14 10.50 7.38 13.59
N SER A 15 10.10 7.71 12.37
CA SER A 15 9.62 6.76 11.36
C SER A 15 10.68 5.71 11.03
N LYS A 16 11.93 6.14 10.84
CA LYS A 16 13.06 5.21 10.65
C LYS A 16 13.34 4.37 11.89
N LYS A 17 13.24 4.96 13.09
CA LYS A 17 13.52 4.27 14.36
C LYS A 17 12.50 3.18 14.69
N TYR A 18 11.21 3.46 14.49
CA TYR A 18 10.14 2.59 15.00
C TYR A 18 9.41 1.80 13.90
N PHE A 19 9.39 2.31 12.67
CA PHE A 19 8.54 1.77 11.60
C PHE A 19 9.34 1.29 10.39
N SER A 20 10.67 1.14 10.52
CA SER A 20 11.56 0.70 9.43
C SER A 20 11.37 1.50 8.13
N TYR A 21 10.99 2.77 8.26
CA TYR A 21 10.56 3.63 7.16
C TYR A 21 11.50 3.58 5.94
N THR A 22 10.90 3.33 4.77
CA THR A 22 11.59 3.37 3.48
C THR A 22 11.20 4.65 2.73
N SER A 23 12.18 5.49 2.39
CA SER A 23 11.93 6.74 1.67
C SER A 23 11.73 6.51 0.18
N ALA A 24 10.94 7.38 -0.45
CA ALA A 24 10.89 7.52 -1.90
C ALA A 24 12.30 7.83 -2.45
N LYS A 25 12.59 7.34 -3.65
CA LYS A 25 13.82 7.64 -4.38
C LYS A 25 13.52 8.65 -5.47
N GLU A 26 14.16 9.80 -5.39
CA GLU A 26 14.12 10.79 -6.46
C GLU A 26 14.96 10.30 -7.64
N ILE A 27 14.39 10.38 -8.84
CA ILE A 27 15.00 10.03 -10.12
C ILE A 27 14.95 11.29 -10.98
N LYS A 28 16.11 11.90 -11.23
CA LYS A 28 16.20 13.04 -12.15
C LYS A 28 16.05 12.54 -13.58
N LEU A 29 15.17 13.18 -14.36
CA LEU A 29 14.96 12.83 -15.75
C LEU A 29 16.09 13.40 -16.61
N GLU A 30 16.64 12.59 -17.52
CA GLU A 30 17.69 13.07 -18.42
C GLU A 30 17.17 14.20 -19.30
N ASN A 31 17.97 15.26 -19.45
CA ASN A 31 17.66 16.43 -20.29
C ASN A 31 16.36 17.18 -19.90
N SER A 32 15.92 17.11 -18.63
CA SER A 32 14.77 17.83 -18.11
C SER A 32 15.04 18.37 -16.71
N ASP A 33 14.42 19.50 -16.37
CA ASP A 33 14.40 20.04 -15.00
C ASP A 33 13.40 19.29 -14.09
N GLN A 34 12.78 18.23 -14.60
CA GLN A 34 11.79 17.43 -13.89
C GLN A 34 12.41 16.23 -13.17
N SER A 35 11.82 15.89 -12.03
CA SER A 35 12.13 14.68 -11.26
C SER A 35 10.92 13.75 -11.23
N ALA A 36 11.19 12.44 -11.27
CA ALA A 36 10.25 11.40 -10.92
C ALA A 36 10.55 10.87 -9.52
N TYR A 37 9.55 10.32 -8.84
CA TYR A 37 9.72 9.71 -7.52
C TYR A 37 9.31 8.24 -7.59
N TYR A 38 10.25 7.35 -7.26
CA TYR A 38 9.99 5.92 -7.12
C TYR A 38 9.65 5.59 -5.67
N ILE A 39 8.46 5.05 -5.45
CA ILE A 39 8.03 4.54 -4.14
C ILE A 39 8.40 3.06 -4.03
N PRO A 40 9.31 2.66 -3.13
CA PRO A 40 9.81 1.28 -3.02
C PRO A 40 8.82 0.34 -2.31
N ILE A 41 7.64 0.13 -2.92
CA ILE A 41 6.55 -0.68 -2.35
C ILE A 41 7.01 -2.09 -1.98
N GLN A 42 7.84 -2.71 -2.82
CA GLN A 42 8.40 -4.04 -2.54
C GLN A 42 9.13 -4.09 -1.18
N SER A 43 9.95 -3.10 -0.86
CA SER A 43 10.68 -3.06 0.42
C SER A 43 9.72 -2.91 1.59
N SER A 44 8.67 -2.09 1.44
CA SER A 44 7.63 -1.93 2.45
C SER A 44 6.86 -3.24 2.69
N ILE A 45 6.49 -3.95 1.62
CA ILE A 45 5.82 -5.26 1.72
C ILE A 45 6.73 -6.28 2.40
N GLN A 46 8.00 -6.38 1.98
CA GLN A 46 8.96 -7.31 2.59
C GLN A 46 9.11 -7.07 4.10
N GLN A 47 9.22 -5.81 4.52
CA GLN A 47 9.30 -5.48 5.94
C GLN A 47 8.02 -5.86 6.70
N MET A 48 6.85 -5.69 6.07
CA MET A 48 5.58 -6.08 6.68
C MET A 48 5.47 -7.61 6.81
N LEU A 49 5.84 -8.36 5.78
CA LEU A 49 5.83 -9.83 5.76
C LEU A 49 6.94 -10.46 6.62
N ASN A 50 8.00 -9.72 6.95
CA ASN A 50 9.02 -10.16 7.91
C ASN A 50 8.48 -10.26 9.35
N LYS A 51 7.29 -9.72 9.63
CA LYS A 51 6.63 -9.90 10.93
C LYS A 51 5.90 -11.26 10.94
N PRO A 52 6.31 -12.22 11.81
CA PRO A 52 5.75 -13.58 11.79
C PRO A 52 4.23 -13.62 11.94
N ASP A 53 3.67 -12.75 12.78
CA ASP A 53 2.22 -12.68 13.02
C ASP A 53 1.46 -12.28 11.76
N VAL A 54 1.98 -11.28 11.01
CA VAL A 54 1.37 -10.80 9.77
C VAL A 54 1.46 -11.87 8.68
N LEU A 55 2.62 -12.51 8.55
CA LEU A 55 2.81 -13.59 7.58
C LEU A 55 1.88 -14.77 7.86
N THR A 56 1.75 -15.16 9.13
CA THR A 56 0.84 -16.24 9.55
C THR A 56 -0.61 -15.90 9.23
N MET A 57 -1.03 -14.67 9.52
CA MET A 57 -2.36 -14.17 9.20
C MET A 57 -2.65 -14.18 7.69
N LEU A 58 -1.67 -13.74 6.89
CA LEU A 58 -1.77 -13.71 5.43
C LEU A 58 -1.91 -15.12 4.86
N ILE A 59 -1.03 -16.06 5.24
CA ILE A 59 -1.07 -17.44 4.76
C ILE A 59 -2.42 -18.09 5.12
N LYS A 60 -2.90 -17.86 6.34
CA LYS A 60 -4.21 -18.36 6.77
C LYS A 60 -5.33 -17.83 5.87
N ASN A 61 -5.37 -16.52 5.62
CA ASN A 61 -6.43 -15.90 4.82
C ASN A 61 -6.37 -16.34 3.34
N VAL A 62 -5.19 -16.43 2.74
CA VAL A 62 -5.01 -16.95 1.37
C VAL A 62 -5.56 -18.37 1.27
N ASN A 63 -5.20 -19.25 2.20
CA ASN A 63 -5.68 -20.64 2.21
C ASN A 63 -7.20 -20.73 2.37
N GLU A 64 -7.80 -19.92 3.26
CA GLU A 64 -9.25 -19.86 3.43
C GLU A 64 -9.95 -19.38 2.15
N ASN A 65 -9.42 -18.35 1.48
CA ASN A 65 -10.01 -17.79 0.26
C ASN A 65 -9.86 -18.72 -0.95
N VAL A 66 -8.74 -19.41 -1.10
CA VAL A 66 -8.56 -20.43 -2.15
C VAL A 66 -9.55 -21.59 -1.94
N ASN A 67 -9.76 -22.03 -0.70
CA ASN A 67 -10.72 -23.09 -0.42
C ASN A 67 -12.18 -22.65 -0.65
N ARG A 68 -12.55 -21.43 -0.25
CA ARG A 68 -13.90 -20.87 -0.49
C ARG A 68 -14.25 -20.77 -1.97
N ASN A 69 -13.28 -20.41 -2.82
CA ASN A 69 -13.42 -20.38 -4.28
C ASN A 69 -13.91 -21.70 -4.90
N THR A 70 -13.73 -22.84 -4.20
CA THR A 70 -14.14 -24.16 -4.70
C THR A 70 -15.54 -24.59 -4.25
N ILE A 71 -16.12 -23.91 -3.26
CA ILE A 71 -17.33 -24.37 -2.56
C ILE A 71 -18.57 -23.53 -2.92
N ASP A 72 -18.41 -22.22 -3.11
CA ASP A 72 -19.53 -21.30 -3.36
C ASP A 72 -19.22 -20.36 -4.52
N THR A 73 -19.93 -20.53 -5.64
CA THR A 73 -19.72 -19.76 -6.87
C THR A 73 -20.61 -18.52 -6.97
N ASP A 74 -21.59 -18.37 -6.08
CA ASP A 74 -22.61 -17.32 -6.19
C ASP A 74 -22.25 -16.07 -5.37
N LEU A 75 -21.21 -16.16 -4.52
CA LEU A 75 -20.73 -15.06 -3.68
C LEU A 75 -19.30 -14.62 -4.03
N MET A 76 -19.13 -13.32 -4.23
CA MET A 76 -17.83 -12.69 -4.47
C MET A 76 -17.28 -12.11 -3.16
N PHE A 77 -16.29 -12.78 -2.57
CA PHE A 77 -15.67 -12.36 -1.30
C PHE A 77 -14.39 -11.54 -1.49
N ASN A 78 -13.69 -11.73 -2.60
CA ASN A 78 -12.48 -11.00 -2.95
C ASN A 78 -12.30 -11.01 -4.48
N TYR A 79 -11.32 -10.27 -4.97
CA TYR A 79 -11.05 -10.15 -6.41
C TYR A 79 -10.78 -11.51 -7.09
N ARG A 80 -10.25 -12.51 -6.39
CA ARG A 80 -9.95 -13.84 -6.97
C ARG A 80 -11.22 -14.60 -7.40
N HIS A 81 -12.36 -14.24 -6.83
CA HIS A 81 -13.65 -14.84 -7.18
C HIS A 81 -14.21 -14.29 -8.49
N ALA A 82 -13.73 -13.11 -8.92
CA ALA A 82 -14.16 -12.48 -10.16
C ALA A 82 -13.83 -13.34 -11.38
N LEU A 83 -14.73 -13.37 -12.36
CA LEU A 83 -14.53 -14.12 -13.61
C LEU A 83 -13.25 -13.67 -14.32
N ASP A 84 -12.97 -12.36 -14.33
CA ASP A 84 -11.77 -11.80 -14.93
C ASP A 84 -10.50 -12.29 -14.23
N ALA A 85 -10.52 -12.42 -12.90
CA ALA A 85 -9.38 -12.94 -12.15
C ALA A 85 -9.11 -14.41 -12.46
N LYS A 86 -10.15 -15.22 -12.71
CA LYS A 86 -10.02 -16.64 -13.12
C LYS A 86 -9.40 -16.79 -14.51
N GLN A 87 -9.58 -15.80 -15.38
CA GLN A 87 -9.02 -15.78 -16.74
C GLN A 87 -7.66 -15.07 -16.81
N HIS A 88 -7.31 -14.30 -15.79
CA HIS A 88 -6.05 -13.55 -15.74
C HIS A 88 -4.83 -14.49 -15.74
N GLU A 89 -3.92 -14.31 -16.71
CA GLU A 89 -2.79 -15.23 -16.95
C GLU A 89 -1.91 -15.45 -15.71
N VAL A 90 -1.66 -14.40 -14.93
CA VAL A 90 -0.84 -14.52 -13.71
C VAL A 90 -1.58 -15.29 -12.62
N LEU A 91 -2.85 -14.98 -12.37
CA LEU A 91 -3.60 -15.56 -11.24
C LEU A 91 -4.01 -16.99 -11.52
N LYS A 92 -4.29 -17.31 -12.79
CA LYS A 92 -4.55 -18.67 -13.25
C LYS A 92 -3.35 -19.60 -13.02
N ASN A 93 -2.14 -19.11 -13.27
CA ASN A 93 -0.91 -19.90 -13.12
C ASN A 93 -0.29 -19.81 -11.71
N LYS A 94 -0.65 -18.79 -10.93
CA LYS A 94 -0.16 -18.52 -9.58
C LYS A 94 -1.32 -18.11 -8.67
N PRO A 95 -2.14 -19.07 -8.20
CA PRO A 95 -3.33 -18.78 -7.40
C PRO A 95 -3.00 -18.17 -6.02
N ASP A 96 -1.76 -18.33 -5.55
CA ASP A 96 -1.20 -17.80 -4.32
C ASP A 96 -0.46 -16.46 -4.51
N ALA A 97 -0.50 -15.87 -5.71
CA ALA A 97 0.14 -14.59 -5.97
C ALA A 97 -0.47 -13.48 -5.12
N LEU A 98 0.37 -12.75 -4.39
CA LEU A 98 -0.04 -11.63 -3.54
C LEU A 98 -0.81 -10.57 -4.33
N LEU A 99 -2.00 -10.22 -3.87
CA LEU A 99 -2.78 -9.12 -4.42
C LEU A 99 -2.44 -7.82 -3.71
N VAL A 100 -2.06 -6.83 -4.50
CA VAL A 100 -1.75 -5.48 -4.03
C VAL A 100 -2.67 -4.51 -4.74
N GLN A 101 -3.53 -3.83 -3.99
CA GLN A 101 -4.33 -2.74 -4.52
C GLN A 101 -3.59 -1.42 -4.31
N LEU A 102 -3.42 -0.67 -5.39
CA LEU A 102 -2.74 0.63 -5.37
C LEU A 102 -3.77 1.76 -5.45
N TYR A 103 -3.56 2.79 -4.64
CA TYR A 103 -4.41 3.97 -4.59
C TYR A 103 -3.58 5.24 -4.79
N ILE A 104 -4.21 6.22 -5.41
CA ILE A 104 -3.70 7.56 -5.57
C ILE A 104 -4.81 8.55 -5.29
N ASP A 105 -4.57 9.46 -4.34
CA ASP A 105 -5.51 10.51 -3.97
C ASP A 105 -4.82 11.86 -3.93
N ASP A 106 -5.53 12.92 -4.31
CA ASP A 106 -5.07 14.29 -4.14
C ASP A 106 -5.83 14.98 -3.00
N ILE A 107 -5.12 15.39 -1.97
CA ILE A 107 -5.67 16.14 -0.84
C ILE A 107 -5.28 17.61 -0.96
N GLY A 108 -6.27 18.49 -0.96
CA GLY A 108 -6.05 19.93 -0.83
C GLY A 108 -5.83 20.32 0.63
N LEU A 109 -4.68 20.88 0.94
CA LEU A 109 -4.44 21.55 2.21
C LEU A 109 -4.90 23.01 2.11
N THR A 110 -5.77 23.40 3.05
CA THR A 110 -6.15 24.80 3.27
C THR A 110 -5.63 25.24 4.62
N ASN A 111 -5.03 26.43 4.69
CA ASN A 111 -4.75 27.06 5.97
C ASN A 111 -6.08 27.59 6.55
N PRO A 112 -6.58 27.08 7.69
CA PRO A 112 -7.86 27.51 8.23
C PRO A 112 -7.86 28.94 8.81
N ILE A 113 -6.70 29.59 8.97
CA ILE A 113 -6.55 30.86 9.72
C ILE A 113 -6.14 32.05 8.83
N GLY A 114 -5.98 31.89 7.51
CA GLY A 114 -5.46 32.95 6.62
C GLY A 114 -6.36 33.32 5.43
N ALA A 115 -6.34 34.61 5.05
CA ALA A 115 -7.02 35.13 3.85
C ALA A 115 -6.43 34.61 2.52
N LYS A 116 -5.24 34.00 2.55
CA LYS A 116 -4.64 33.32 1.39
C LYS A 116 -5.11 31.87 1.32
N ARG A 117 -6.03 31.61 0.40
CA ARG A 117 -6.46 30.27 -0.02
C ARG A 117 -5.47 29.65 -1.01
N ASP A 118 -4.18 29.62 -0.66
CA ASP A 118 -3.23 28.86 -1.47
C ASP A 118 -3.53 27.37 -1.25
N THR A 119 -4.06 26.70 -2.28
CA THR A 119 -4.44 25.29 -2.23
C THR A 119 -3.19 24.46 -2.50
N GLN A 120 -2.46 24.10 -1.44
CA GLN A 120 -1.37 23.14 -1.60
C GLN A 120 -1.99 21.76 -1.86
N LYS A 121 -1.64 21.11 -2.96
CA LYS A 121 -2.10 19.75 -3.25
C LYS A 121 -1.04 18.75 -2.79
N ILE A 122 -1.45 17.80 -1.97
CA ILE A 122 -0.65 16.64 -1.61
C ILE A 122 -1.21 15.45 -2.37
N THR A 123 -0.39 14.83 -3.22
CA THR A 123 -0.70 13.53 -3.79
C THR A 123 -0.26 12.44 -2.82
N MET A 124 -1.22 11.65 -2.36
CA MET A 124 -1.00 10.47 -1.54
C MET A 124 -0.97 9.24 -2.44
N VAL A 125 0.10 8.45 -2.32
CA VAL A 125 0.21 7.12 -2.94
C VAL A 125 0.27 6.11 -1.80
N TYR A 126 -0.66 5.17 -1.80
CA TYR A 126 -0.77 4.14 -0.77
C TYR A 126 -1.27 2.83 -1.36
N PHE A 127 -1.17 1.75 -0.59
CA PHE A 127 -1.55 0.42 -1.06
C PHE A 127 -2.18 -0.41 0.05
N GLN A 128 -2.97 -1.39 -0.34
CA GLN A 128 -3.56 -2.42 0.51
C GLN A 128 -3.09 -3.80 0.05
N LEU A 129 -2.85 -4.70 1.00
CA LEU A 129 -2.75 -6.13 0.70
C LEU A 129 -4.14 -6.74 0.87
N GLU A 130 -4.76 -7.13 -0.24
CA GLU A 130 -6.10 -7.75 -0.27
C GLU A 130 -6.14 -9.09 0.48
N ASP A 131 -4.99 -9.74 0.59
CA ASP A 131 -4.86 -11.04 1.27
C ASP A 131 -4.72 -10.91 2.79
N LEU A 132 -4.77 -9.70 3.36
CA LEU A 132 -4.94 -9.51 4.79
C LEU A 132 -6.43 -9.36 5.12
N PRO A 133 -6.94 -9.98 6.20
CA PRO A 133 -8.32 -9.79 6.61
C PRO A 133 -8.58 -8.31 6.96
N ASP A 134 -9.72 -7.80 6.53
CA ASP A 134 -10.23 -6.52 7.02
C ASP A 134 -10.42 -6.62 8.55
N THR A 135 -9.73 -5.76 9.29
CA THR A 135 -9.90 -5.61 10.74
C THR A 135 -11.23 -4.98 11.09
#